data_AF-A0A0V1C597-F1
#
_entry.id   AF-A0A0V1C597-F1
#
_cell.length_a   1.000
_cell.length_b   1.000
_cell.length_c   1.000
_cell.angle_alpha   90.00
_cell.angle_beta   90.00
_cell.angle_gamma   90.00
#
_symmetry.space_group_name_H-M   'P 1'
#
loop_
_entity.id
_entity.type
_entity.pdbx_description
1 polymer ?
#
loop_
_entity_poly.entity_id
_entity_poly.type
_entity_poly.pdbx_seq_one_letter_code
_entity_poly.pdbx_strand_id
1 'polypeptide(L)' 'LTNWAVSDPGNIFCLIDRPYAVNTFKNFKNQTVQSAMAVCIDQADIFARFNDIAAQVENCP' A
#
# COMPACT_ATOMS: atom_id res chain seq x y z
N LEU A 1 -4.83 -7.60 -8.69
CA LEU A 1 -4.84 -7.32 -7.24
C LEU A 1 -3.73 -6.31 -6.99
N THR A 2 -4.07 -5.09 -6.57
CA THR A 2 -3.08 -4.03 -6.29
C THR A 2 -2.66 -4.16 -4.84
N ASN A 3 -1.38 -4.44 -4.57
CA ASN A 3 -0.88 -4.55 -3.21
C ASN A 3 -0.36 -3.17 -2.78
N TRP A 4 -1.07 -2.53 -1.87
CA TRP A 4 -0.68 -1.25 -1.28
C TRP A 4 -0.29 -1.48 0.18
N ALA A 5 0.72 -0.76 0.64
CA ALA A 5 1.13 -0.73 2.04
C ALA A 5 1.24 0.72 2.50
N VAL A 6 0.84 0.96 3.74
CA VAL A 6 0.91 2.27 4.40
C VAL A 6 1.69 2.09 5.67
N SER A 7 2.70 2.92 5.88
CA SER A 7 3.41 2.98 7.16
C SER A 7 2.49 3.54 8.25
N ASP A 8 2.69 3.15 9.50
CA ASP A 8 2.20 3.91 10.67
C ASP A 8 3.33 4.87 11.08
N PRO A 9 3.19 6.22 11.05
CA PRO A 9 2.00 7.07 11.25
C PRO A 9 1.23 7.54 10.00
N GLY A 10 1.55 7.03 8.81
CA GLY A 10 0.75 7.29 7.60
C GLY A 10 1.42 8.15 6.52
N ASN A 11 2.67 8.56 6.71
CA ASN A 11 3.37 9.43 5.77
C ASN A 11 3.94 8.70 4.54
N ILE A 12 4.09 7.36 4.60
CA ILE A 12 4.65 6.56 3.51
C ILE A 12 3.59 5.66 2.90
N PHE A 13 3.41 5.79 1.58
CA PHE A 13 2.56 4.91 0.76
C PHE A 13 3.43 4.17 -0.25
N CYS A 14 3.32 2.85 -0.28
CA CYS A 14 4.07 2.00 -1.19
C CYS A 14 3.13 1.18 -2.09
N LEU A 15 3.41 1.20 -3.39
CA LEU A 15 2.87 0.25 -4.35
C LEU A 15 3.83 -0.94 -4.45
N ILE A 16 3.33 -2.14 -4.19
CA ILE A 16 4.12 -3.37 -4.20
C ILE A 16 3.68 -4.24 -5.38
N ASP A 17 4.63 -4.63 -6.22
CA ASP A 17 4.36 -5.42 -7.43
C ASP A 17 3.88 -6.85 -7.12
N ARG A 18 4.41 -7.47 -6.06
CA ARG A 18 4.07 -8.81 -5.62
C ARG A 18 3.83 -8.85 -4.11
N PRO A 19 2.89 -9.68 -3.63
CA PRO A 19 2.76 -9.90 -2.19
C PRO A 19 4.09 -10.46 -1.68
N TYR A 20 4.66 -9.84 -0.64
CA TYR A 20 5.78 -10.45 0.08
C TYR A 20 5.32 -11.83 0.55
N ALA A 21 5.99 -12.87 0.06
CA ALA A 21 5.68 -14.25 0.41
C ALA A 21 6.09 -14.54 1.85
N VAL A 22 5.34 -14.02 2.82
CA VAL A 22 5.29 -14.56 4.19
C VAL A 22 3.97 -15.32 4.30
N ASN A 23 4.00 -16.58 3.87
CA ASN A 23 2.91 -17.53 4.09
C ASN A 23 2.72 -17.73 5.59
N THR A 24 1.84 -16.94 6.22
CA THR A 24 1.36 -17.18 7.58
C THR A 24 0.03 -17.95 7.58
N PHE A 25 -0.15 -18.85 6.60
CA PHE A 25 -1.11 -19.93 6.67
C PHE A 25 -0.34 -21.25 6.56
N LYS A 26 -0.36 -21.99 7.67
CA LYS A 26 0.09 -23.39 7.79
C LYS A 26 -0.20 -24.15 6.49
N ASN A 27 0.84 -24.66 5.82
CA ASN A 27 0.84 -25.68 4.75
C ASN A 27 1.17 -25.28 3.30
N PHE A 28 2.00 -24.27 3.03
CA PHE A 28 2.66 -24.15 1.72
C PHE A 28 4.19 -24.06 1.86
N LYS A 29 4.84 -25.23 1.73
CA LYS A 29 6.29 -25.49 1.83
C LYS A 29 7.11 -25.11 0.59
N ASN A 30 6.64 -24.18 -0.25
CA ASN A 30 7.38 -23.71 -1.41
C ASN A 30 7.37 -22.18 -1.46
N GLN A 31 8.01 -21.55 -0.47
CA GLN A 31 8.32 -20.11 -0.52
C GLN A 31 9.30 -19.86 -1.66
N THR A 32 8.77 -19.65 -2.86
CA THR A 32 9.53 -19.02 -3.94
C THR A 32 9.73 -17.57 -3.52
N VAL A 33 10.92 -17.24 -3.02
CA VAL A 33 11.33 -15.85 -2.81
C VAL A 33 11.43 -15.22 -4.19
N GLN A 34 10.33 -14.64 -4.65
CA GLN A 34 10.30 -13.86 -5.86
C GLN A 34 10.83 -12.47 -5.53
N SER A 35 11.68 -11.92 -6.39
CA SER A 35 12.05 -10.51 -6.28
C SER A 35 10.77 -9.68 -6.36
N ALA A 36 10.57 -8.86 -5.33
CA ALA A 36 9.51 -7.87 -5.26
C ALA A 36 10.14 -6.49 -5.27
N MET A 37 9.47 -5.56 -5.94
CA MET A 37 9.81 -4.16 -5.97
C MET A 37 8.67 -3.37 -5.35
N ALA A 38 9.04 -2.39 -4.53
CA ALA A 38 8.11 -1.42 -4.00
C ALA A 38 8.53 -0.02 -4.45
N VAL A 39 7.55 0.76 -4.92
CA VAL A 39 7.72 2.19 -5.17
C VAL A 39 6.99 2.91 -4.05
N CYS A 40 7.75 3.67 -3.25
CA CYS A 40 7.23 4.37 -2.08
C CYS A 40 7.29 5.89 -2.27
N ILE A 41 6.26 6.57 -1.80
CA ILE A 41 6.20 8.02 -1.69
C ILE A 41 6.16 8.35 -0.20
N ASP A 42 7.07 9.21 0.26
CA ASP A 42 7.08 9.76 1.62
C ASP A 42 6.66 11.23 1.55
N GLN A 43 5.51 11.53 2.15
CA GLN A 43 5.00 12.89 2.26
C GLN A 43 4.16 13.00 3.53
N ALA A 44 4.57 13.90 4.43
CA ALA A 44 3.95 14.06 5.75
C ALA A 44 2.43 14.34 5.66
N ASP A 45 2.01 15.10 4.64
CA ASP A 45 0.63 15.56 4.48
C ASP A 45 -0.16 14.76 3.42
N ILE A 46 0.29 13.55 3.09
CA ILE A 46 -0.37 12.74 2.04
C ILE A 46 -1.83 12.43 2.38
N PHE A 47 -2.14 12.20 3.65
CA PHE A 47 -3.50 11.99 4.14
C PHE A 47 -4.37 13.23 4.04
N ALA A 48 -3.82 14.42 4.36
CA ALA A 48 -4.55 15.67 4.20
C ALA A 48 -4.96 15.88 2.74
N ARG A 49 -4.05 15.60 1.79
CA ARG A 49 -4.35 15.68 0.36
C ARG A 49 -5.44 14.71 -0.08
N PHE A 50 -5.44 13.47 0.44
CA PHE A 50 -6.51 12.51 0.14
C PHE A 50 -7.87 12.95 0.70
N ASN A 51 -7.89 13.52 1.91
CA ASN A 51 -9.11 14.05 2.52
C ASN A 51 -9.69 15.22 1.71
N ASP A 52 -8.83 16.14 1.23
CA ASP A 52 -9.26 17.25 0.39
C ASP A 52 -9.87 16.79 -0.94
N ILE A 53 -9.33 15.72 -1.54
CA ILE A 53 -9.88 15.11 -2.76
C ILE A 53 -11.22 14.42 -2.47
N ALA A 54 -11.33 13.67 -1.36
CA ALA A 54 -12.57 13.00 -0.99
C ALA A 54 -13.72 14.01 -0.77
N ALA A 55 -13.43 15.11 -0.08
CA ALA A 55 -14.40 16.19 0.11
C ALA A 55 -14.86 16.83 -1.22
N GLN A 56 -14.00 16.92 -2.24
CA GLN A 56 -14.39 17.40 -3.56
C GLN A 56 -15.33 16.43 -4.28
N VAL A 57 -15.11 15.12 -4.14
CA VAL A 57 -15.98 14.08 -4.74
C VAL A 57 -17.35 14.05 -4.08
N GLU A 58 -17.44 14.23 -2.75
CA GLU A 58 -18.73 14.30 -2.04
C GLU A 58 -19.58 15.51 -2.47
N ASN A 59 -18.95 16.57 -2.96
CA ASN A 59 -19.64 17.78 -3.45
C ASN A 59 -19.98 17.72 -4.95
N CYS A 60 -19.85 16.55 -5.59
CA CYS A 60 -20.34 16.36 -6.96
C CYS A 60 -21.87 16.19 -6.96
N PRO A 61 -22.64 17.05 -7.65
CA PRO A 61 -24.10 16.90 -7.78
C PRO A 61 -24.50 15.64 -8.55
#